data_AF-A0A920I9T5-F1
#
_entry.id   AF-A0A920I9T5-F1
#
_cell.length_a   1.000
_cell.length_b   1.000
_cell.length_c   1.000
_cell.angle_alpha   90.00
_cell.angle_beta   90.00
_cell.angle_gamma   90.00
#
_symmetry.space_group_name_H-M   'P 1'
#
loop_
_entity.id
_entity.type
_entity.pdbx_description
1 polymer ?
#
loop_
_entity_poly.entity_id
_entity_poly.type
_entity_poly.pdbx_seq_one_letter_code
_entity_poly.pdbx_strand_id
1 'polypeptide(L)' 'MSSENGQVSFVVRNDATKPEIKAAVEMLFDVKVVTVNTLITKGKIKMFEVVKGVVVM' A
#
# COMPACT_ATOMS: atom_id res chain seq x y z
N MET A 1 8.53 5.72 -11.70
CA MET A 1 9.59 5.63 -10.69
C MET A 1 9.25 6.61 -9.58
N SER A 2 9.00 6.15 -8.35
CA SER A 2 8.62 7.02 -7.22
C SER A 2 9.83 7.67 -6.52
N SER A 3 11.04 7.20 -6.84
CA SER A 3 12.26 7.53 -6.08
C SER A 3 12.83 8.93 -6.36
N GLU A 4 12.53 9.54 -7.51
CA GLU A 4 13.08 10.87 -7.87
C GLU A 4 12.41 12.03 -7.11
N ASN A 5 11.22 11.81 -6.53
CA ASN A 5 10.47 12.84 -5.81
C ASN A 5 10.47 12.64 -4.28
N GLY A 6 11.34 11.76 -3.75
CA GLY A 6 11.35 11.42 -2.32
C GLY A 6 10.06 10.72 -1.86
N GLN A 7 9.32 10.08 -2.78
CA GLN A 7 8.06 9.41 -2.47
C GLN A 7 8.32 7.93 -2.18
N VAL A 8 7.97 7.50 -0.97
CA VAL A 8 8.05 6.11 -0.54
C VAL A 8 6.65 5.50 -0.50
N SER A 9 6.51 4.28 -1.01
CA SER A 9 5.25 3.55 -1.05
C SER A 9 5.30 2.36 -0.10
N PHE A 10 4.28 2.22 0.74
CA PHE A 10 4.17 1.14 1.73
C PHE A 10 2.91 0.30 1.48
N VAL A 11 2.98 -0.98 1.82
CA VAL A 11 1.80 -1.83 1.95
C VAL A 11 1.29 -1.67 3.37
N VAL A 12 0.05 -1.22 3.51
CA VAL A 12 -0.60 -0.99 4.80
C VAL A 12 -1.83 -1.87 4.92
N ARG A 13 -2.28 -2.04 6.17
CA ARG A 13 -3.55 -2.70 6.49
C ARG A 13 -4.73 -1.92 5.90
N ASN A 14 -5.73 -2.62 5.36
CA ASN A 14 -6.86 -1.98 4.67
C ASN A 14 -7.75 -1.11 5.56
N ASP A 15 -7.73 -1.35 6.87
CA ASP A 15 -8.45 -0.60 7.89
C ASP A 15 -7.69 0.62 8.41
N ALA A 16 -6.43 0.82 8.00
CA ALA A 16 -5.62 1.93 8.46
C ALA A 16 -6.07 3.27 7.88
N THR A 17 -6.24 4.27 8.76
CA THR A 17 -6.61 5.63 8.35
C THR A 17 -5.38 6.51 8.12
N LYS A 18 -5.54 7.58 7.33
CA LYS A 18 -4.44 8.54 7.05
C LYS A 18 -3.73 9.12 8.28
N PRO A 19 -4.42 9.54 9.37
CA PRO A 19 -3.72 10.04 10.56
C PRO A 19 -2.90 8.97 11.27
N GLU A 20 -3.38 7.72 11.31
CA GLU A 20 -2.65 6.60 11.91
C GLU A 20 -1.38 6.27 11.13
N ILE A 21 -1.48 6.22 9.79
CA ILE A 21 -0.33 5.96 8.91
C ILE A 21 0.72 7.06 9.08
N LYS A 22 0.30 8.33 9.18
CA LYS A 22 1.22 9.44 9.40
C LYS A 22 1.98 9.27 10.72
N ALA A 23 1.28 9.07 11.83
CA ALA A 23 1.90 8.90 13.14
C ALA A 23 2.85 7.69 13.17
N ALA A 24 2.44 6.56 12.59
CA ALA A 24 3.28 5.36 12.55
C ALA A 24 4.58 5.58 11.76
N VAL A 25 4.52 6.26 10.62
CA VAL A 25 5.71 6.55 9.80
C VAL A 25 6.62 7.56 10.50
N GLU A 26 6.07 8.60 11.13
CA GLU A 26 6.85 9.58 11.88
C GLU A 26 7.56 8.95 13.09
N MET A 27 6.92 8.01 13.80
CA MET A 27 7.51 7.32 14.96
C MET A 27 8.56 6.28 14.60
N LEU A 28 8.36 5.52 13.50
CA LEU A 28 9.27 4.43 13.14
C LEU A 28 10.52 4.90 12.41
N PHE A 29 10.44 6.03 11.72
CA PHE A 29 11.49 6.52 10.84
C PHE A 29 12.02 7.90 11.23
N ASP A 30 11.52 8.50 12.32
CA ASP A 30 11.95 9.83 12.84
C ASP A 30 11.97 10.93 11.77
N VAL A 31 11.08 10.84 10.77
CA VAL A 31 10.96 11.81 9.67
C VAL A 31 9.64 12.58 9.78
N LYS A 32 9.59 13.79 9.21
CA LYS A 32 8.37 14.60 9.13
C LYS A 32 7.62 14.33 7.84
N VAL A 33 6.36 13.90 7.93
CA VAL A 33 5.53 13.59 6.75
C VAL A 33 4.66 14.78 6.36
N VAL A 34 4.76 15.21 5.11
CA VAL A 34 3.96 16.35 4.58
C VAL A 34 2.54 15.91 4.24
N THR A 35 2.40 14.91 3.36
CA THR A 35 1.10 14.44 2.85
C THR A 35 1.12 12.93 2.66
N VAL A 36 -0.01 12.27 2.95
CA VAL A 36 -0.21 10.82 2.74
C VAL A 36 -1.27 10.57 1.67
N ASN A 37 -0.91 9.78 0.67
CA ASN A 37 -1.80 9.32 -0.39
C ASN A 37 -2.01 7.81 -0.26
N THR A 38 -3.26 7.36 -0.32
CA THR A 38 -3.65 5.97 -0.20
C THR A 38 -4.42 5.54 -1.45
N LEU A 39 -4.10 4.37 -1.98
CA LEU A 39 -4.84 3.73 -3.07
C LEU A 39 -5.13 2.28 -2.70
N ILE A 40 -6.33 1.81 -3.01
CA ILE A 40 -6.71 0.41 -2.80
C ILE A 40 -6.39 -0.37 -4.07
N THR A 41 -5.32 -1.15 -4.02
CA THR A 41 -4.94 -2.05 -5.13
C THR A 41 -5.70 -3.35 -5.00
N LYS A 42 -6.67 -3.60 -5.90
CA LYS A 42 -7.36 -4.89 -5.96
C LYS A 42 -6.39 -5.98 -6.44
N GLY A 43 -6.46 -7.16 -5.82
CA GLY A 43 -5.71 -8.34 -6.24
C GLY A 43 -6.00 -8.68 -7.71
N LYS A 44 -4.97 -9.11 -8.45
CA LYS A 44 -5.15 -9.60 -9.82
C LYS A 44 -5.78 -10.97 -9.77
N ILE A 45 -6.87 -11.16 -10.51
CA ILE A 45 -7.44 -12.49 -10.76
C ILE A 45 -6.37 -13.34 -11.45
N LYS A 46 -5.95 -14.45 -10.83
CA LYS A 46 -5.04 -15.41 -11.43
C LYS A 46 -5.82 -16.68 -11.81
N MET A 47 -5.49 -17.24 -12.97
CA MET A 47 -6.01 -18.51 -13.46
C MET A 47 -4.88 -19.54 -13.47
N PHE A 48 -5.13 -20.72 -12.90
CA PHE A 48 -4.22 -21.87 -13.01
C PHE A 48 -4.60 -22.65 -14.27
N GLU A 49 -3.59 -23.00 -15.08
CA GLU A 49 -3.68 -23.49 -16.47
C GLU A 49 -4.68 -24.65 -16.70
N VAL A 50 -4.98 -25.44 -15.68
CA VAL A 50 -5.82 -26.66 -15.77
C VAL A 50 -7.26 -26.45 -15.28
N VAL A 51 -7.55 -25.41 -14.50
CA VAL A 51 -8.89 -25.18 -13.93
C VAL A 51 -9.30 -23.75 -14.22
N LYS A 52 -10.37 -23.58 -15.02
CA LYS A 52 -11.10 -22.32 -15.19
C LYS A 52 -11.78 -21.93 -13.87
N GLY A 53 -10.98 -21.60 -12.85
CA GLY A 53 -11.42 -21.19 -11.54
C GLY A 53 -10.76 -19.87 -11.20
N VAL A 54 -11.57 -18.83 -11.02
CA VAL A 54 -11.14 -17.52 -10.53
C VAL A 54 -10.67 -17.70 -9.09
N VAL A 55 -9.35 -17.74 -8.87
CA VAL A 55 -8.78 -17.64 -7.53
C VAL A 55 -8.55 -16.16 -7.25
N VAL A 56 -9.36 -15.60 -6.35
CA VAL A 56 -9.16 -14.25 -5.82
C VAL A 56 -8.12 -14.37 -4.72
N MET A 57 -6.89 -13.90 -4.98
CA MET A 57 -5.88 -13.63 -3.95
C MET A 57 -6.16 -12.28 -3.29
#